data_AF-A0A3B9YUD5-F1
#
_entry.id   AF-A0A3B9YUD5-F1
#
_cell.length_a   1.000
_cell.length_b   1.000
_cell.length_c   1.000
_cell.angle_alpha   90.00
_cell.angle_beta   90.00
_cell.angle_gamma   90.00
#
_symmetry.space_group_name_H-M   'P 1'
#
loop_
_entity.id
_entity.type
_entity.pdbx_description
1 polymer ?
#
loop_
_entity_poly.entity_id
_entity_poly.type
_entity_poly.pdbx_seq_one_letter_code
_entity_poly.pdbx_strand_id
1 'polypeptide(L)'
;ELGAKSGLLKGGVLDVVVLFQSHHKGHRDALIGTIGKLGGKAVGAKSLDDYAKALNAGSLKSDKDILMLAQRLERGAANAYIGVIPAFADRDLAQVSARLAADETMHWAILTNALGQALPKEPLSFGA
;
A
#
# COMPACT_ATOMS: atom_id res chain seq x y z
N GLU A 1 1.54 8.77 -4.49
CA GLU A 1 1.83 10.07 -5.16
C GLU A 1 2.17 11.20 -4.21
N LEU A 2 1.39 11.41 -3.14
CA LEU A 2 1.58 12.53 -2.20
C LEU A 2 2.99 12.59 -1.57
N GLY A 3 3.50 11.48 -1.04
CA GLY A 3 4.83 11.43 -0.43
C GLY A 3 5.96 11.83 -1.39
N ALA A 4 5.99 11.24 -2.58
CA ALA A 4 7.01 11.54 -3.59
C ALA A 4 6.97 13.00 -4.09
N LYS A 5 5.78 13.62 -4.15
CA LYS A 5 5.61 15.01 -4.62
C LYS A 5 5.77 16.06 -3.50
N SER A 6 5.95 15.64 -2.25
CA SER A 6 5.99 16.55 -1.08
C SER A 6 7.25 17.42 -1.00
N GLY A 7 8.34 17.05 -1.68
CA GLY A 7 9.65 17.68 -1.51
C GLY A 7 10.37 17.32 -0.19
N LEU A 8 9.75 16.51 0.68
CA LEU A 8 10.31 16.12 1.98
C LEU A 8 11.23 14.90 1.88
N LEU A 9 11.08 14.05 0.85
CA LEU A 9 11.91 12.86 0.64
C LEU A 9 13.08 13.14 -0.33
N LYS A 10 14.24 12.54 -0.07
CA LYS A 10 15.46 12.71 -0.88
C LYS A 10 16.26 11.40 -0.97
N GLY A 11 17.13 11.31 -1.97
CA GLY A 11 18.07 10.19 -2.16
C GLY A 11 17.37 8.84 -2.25
N GLY A 12 18.01 7.77 -1.74
CA GLY A 12 17.50 6.40 -1.86
C GLY A 12 16.12 6.18 -1.24
N VAL A 13 15.72 6.98 -0.24
CA VAL A 13 14.36 6.91 0.32
C VAL A 13 13.31 7.38 -0.68
N LEU A 14 13.62 8.43 -1.45
CA LEU A 14 12.73 8.88 -2.52
C LEU A 14 12.61 7.82 -3.62
N ASP A 15 13.71 7.17 -4.00
CA ASP A 15 13.71 6.12 -5.02
C ASP A 15 12.82 4.93 -4.62
N VAL A 16 12.90 4.49 -3.36
CA VAL A 16 12.03 3.44 -2.80
C VAL A 16 10.56 3.85 -2.86
N VAL A 17 10.23 5.08 -2.45
CA VAL A 17 8.83 5.55 -2.46
C VAL A 17 8.29 5.71 -3.89
N VAL A 18 9.13 6.09 -4.85
CA VAL A 18 8.77 6.12 -6.28
C VAL A 18 8.55 4.70 -6.82
N LEU A 19 9.40 3.74 -6.45
CA LEU A 19 9.22 2.33 -6.81
C LEU A 19 7.89 1.79 -6.28
N PHE A 20 7.58 2.01 -4.99
CA PHE A 20 6.32 1.55 -4.41
C PHE A 20 5.12 2.20 -5.07
N GLN A 21 5.21 3.48 -5.43
CA GLN A 21 4.17 4.13 -6.22
C GLN A 21 3.93 3.40 -7.56
N SER A 22 4.98 2.91 -8.22
CA SER A 22 4.83 2.15 -9.47
C SER A 22 4.15 0.80 -9.23
N HIS A 23 4.48 0.10 -8.14
CA HIS A 23 3.81 -1.14 -7.75
C HIS A 23 2.33 -0.90 -7.48
N HIS A 24 1.99 0.12 -6.69
CA HIS A 24 0.61 0.53 -6.39
C HIS A 24 -0.21 0.85 -7.64
N LYS A 25 0.41 1.43 -8.68
CA LYS A 25 -0.24 1.64 -9.98
C LYS A 25 -0.53 0.31 -10.69
N GLY A 26 0.44 -0.60 -10.70
CA GLY A 26 0.25 -1.95 -11.25
C GLY A 26 -0.83 -2.74 -10.50
N HIS A 27 -0.84 -2.68 -9.18
CA HIS A 27 -1.87 -3.29 -8.31
C HIS A 27 -3.26 -2.76 -8.63
N ARG A 28 -3.42 -1.43 -8.67
CA ARG A 28 -4.67 -0.77 -9.04
C ARG A 28 -5.16 -1.25 -10.40
N ASP A 29 -4.28 -1.28 -11.40
CA ASP A 29 -4.67 -1.63 -12.77
C ASP A 29 -5.06 -3.12 -12.88
N ALA A 30 -4.38 -4.00 -12.13
CA ALA A 30 -4.77 -5.41 -12.01
C ALA A 30 -6.17 -5.57 -11.38
N LEU A 31 -6.47 -4.81 -10.33
CA LEU A 31 -7.79 -4.82 -9.68
C LEU A 31 -8.89 -4.27 -10.59
N ILE A 32 -8.64 -3.15 -11.27
CA ILE A 32 -9.58 -2.58 -12.25
C ILE A 32 -9.89 -3.60 -13.36
N GLY A 33 -8.85 -4.21 -13.93
CA GLY A 33 -9.01 -5.22 -14.97
C GLY A 33 -9.79 -6.44 -14.49
N THR A 34 -9.56 -6.87 -13.26
CA THR A 34 -10.28 -7.99 -12.64
C THR A 34 -11.75 -7.67 -12.42
N ILE A 35 -12.07 -6.51 -11.83
CA ILE A 35 -13.45 -6.07 -11.62
C ILE A 35 -14.22 -6.00 -12.95
N GLY A 36 -13.58 -5.47 -14.00
CA GLY A 36 -14.18 -5.40 -15.33
C GLY A 36 -14.46 -6.78 -15.94
N LYS A 37 -13.53 -7.74 -15.81
CA LYS A 37 -13.74 -9.13 -16.27
C LYS A 37 -14.91 -9.83 -15.57
N LEU A 38 -15.18 -9.48 -14.32
CA LEU A 38 -16.31 -9.98 -13.54
C LEU A 38 -17.62 -9.22 -13.81
N GLY A 39 -17.64 -8.29 -14.77
CA GLY A 39 -18.82 -7.48 -15.12
C GLY A 39 -19.12 -6.34 -14.15
N GLY A 40 -18.24 -6.08 -13.18
CA GLY A 40 -18.36 -4.98 -12.24
C GLY A 40 -17.86 -3.65 -12.80
N LYS A 41 -18.16 -2.56 -12.09
CA LYS A 41 -17.62 -1.22 -12.36
C LYS A 41 -16.64 -0.84 -11.28
N ALA A 42 -15.36 -0.70 -11.64
CA ALA A 42 -14.34 -0.26 -10.69
C ALA A 42 -14.63 1.17 -10.20
N VAL A 43 -14.34 1.42 -8.92
CA VAL A 43 -14.49 2.75 -8.32
C VAL A 43 -13.46 3.70 -8.95
N GLY A 44 -13.92 4.88 -9.37
CA GLY A 44 -13.04 5.91 -9.91
C GLY A 44 -12.10 6.49 -8.85
N ALA A 45 -10.89 6.89 -9.26
CA ALA A 45 -9.96 7.58 -8.38
C ALA A 45 -10.57 8.90 -7.85
N LYS A 46 -10.31 9.20 -6.57
CA LYS A 46 -10.62 10.51 -6.01
C LYS A 46 -9.61 11.56 -6.47
N SER A 47 -9.91 12.84 -6.24
CA SER A 47 -8.93 13.91 -6.48
C SER A 47 -7.74 13.80 -5.52
N LEU A 48 -6.58 14.37 -5.89
CA LEU A 48 -5.42 14.43 -5.00
C LEU A 48 -5.74 15.20 -3.71
N ASP A 49 -6.57 16.24 -3.78
CA ASP A 49 -6.99 17.02 -2.62
C ASP A 49 -7.87 16.20 -1.67
N ASP A 50 -8.76 15.36 -2.19
CA ASP A 50 -9.56 14.46 -1.35
C ASP A 50 -8.67 13.45 -0.64
N TYR A 51 -7.69 12.88 -1.34
CA TYR A 51 -6.70 12.00 -0.71
C TYR A 51 -5.85 12.72 0.32
N ALA A 52 -5.41 13.95 0.03
CA ALA A 52 -4.62 14.75 0.96
C ALA A 52 -5.40 15.07 2.24
N LYS A 53 -6.69 15.41 2.13
CA LYS A 53 -7.58 15.61 3.28
C LYS A 53 -7.79 14.32 4.07
N ALA A 54 -8.15 13.22 3.38
CA ALA A 54 -8.42 11.93 4.03
C ALA A 54 -7.19 11.36 4.76
N LEU A 55 -5.99 11.61 4.23
CA LEU A 55 -4.73 11.17 4.82
C LEU A 55 -4.12 12.21 5.79
N ASN A 56 -4.79 13.33 6.02
CA ASN A 56 -4.30 14.46 6.79
C ASN A 56 -2.88 14.91 6.34
N ALA A 57 -2.63 14.97 5.03
CA ALA A 57 -1.31 15.22 4.47
C ALA A 57 -0.72 16.58 4.89
N GLY A 58 -1.58 17.56 5.24
CA GLY A 58 -1.15 18.86 5.74
C GLY A 58 -0.39 18.79 7.09
N SER A 59 -0.54 17.72 7.86
CA SER A 59 0.18 17.52 9.11
C SER A 59 1.58 16.92 8.93
N LEU A 60 1.96 16.45 7.73
CA LEU A 60 3.25 15.84 7.47
C LEU A 60 4.32 16.94 7.30
N LYS A 61 5.33 16.96 8.15
CA LYS A 61 6.37 18.01 8.18
C LYS A 61 7.77 17.49 7.90
N SER A 62 7.96 16.18 7.93
CA SER A 62 9.25 15.52 7.76
C SER A 62 9.16 14.30 6.84
N ASP A 63 10.32 13.83 6.39
CA ASP A 63 10.48 12.53 5.76
C ASP A 63 9.95 11.40 6.65
N LYS A 64 10.26 11.45 7.95
CA LYS A 64 9.80 10.49 8.94
C LYS A 64 8.28 10.41 9.02
N ASP A 65 7.57 11.55 8.98
CA ASP A 65 6.11 11.57 8.99
C ASP A 65 5.53 10.86 7.75
N ILE A 66 6.14 11.07 6.58
CA ILE A 66 5.73 10.40 5.35
C ILE A 66 5.99 8.89 5.45
N LEU A 67 7.16 8.48 5.93
CA LEU A 67 7.50 7.08 6.07
C LEU A 67 6.60 6.36 7.07
N MET A 68 6.27 6.99 8.21
CA MET A 68 5.32 6.45 9.18
C MET A 68 3.92 6.33 8.60
N LEU A 69 3.46 7.34 7.85
CA LEU A 69 2.18 7.27 7.17
C LEU A 69 2.16 6.14 6.14
N ALA A 70 3.17 6.06 5.27
CA ALA A 70 3.29 5.02 4.27
C ALA A 70 3.32 3.63 4.91
N GLN A 71 4.18 3.42 5.92
CA GLN A 71 4.26 2.17 6.66
C GLN A 71 2.91 1.75 7.22
N ARG A 72 2.15 2.67 7.83
CA ARG A 72 0.81 2.36 8.34
C ARG A 72 -0.15 1.93 7.23
N LEU A 73 -0.10 2.58 6.07
CA LEU A 73 -0.94 2.24 4.92
C LEU A 73 -0.58 0.85 4.36
N GLU A 74 0.71 0.53 4.19
CA GLU A 74 1.13 -0.78 3.70
C GLU A 74 0.71 -1.89 4.67
N ARG A 75 0.80 -1.65 5.99
CA ARG A 75 0.30 -2.60 6.98
C ARG A 75 -1.21 -2.82 6.86
N GLY A 76 -1.97 -1.74 6.68
CA GLY A 76 -3.42 -1.81 6.48
C GLY A 76 -3.78 -2.58 5.21
N ALA A 77 -3.09 -2.29 4.10
CA ALA A 77 -3.31 -2.94 2.81
C ALA A 77 -2.98 -4.44 2.85
N ALA A 78 -1.83 -4.83 3.43
CA ALA A 78 -1.46 -6.23 3.60
C ALA A 78 -2.55 -7.00 4.38
N ASN A 79 -3.03 -6.46 5.50
CA ASN A 79 -4.09 -7.10 6.29
C ASN A 79 -5.42 -7.15 5.54
N ALA A 80 -5.78 -6.08 4.80
CA ALA A 80 -7.00 -6.06 4.00
C ALA A 80 -6.99 -7.14 2.92
N TYR A 81 -5.88 -7.26 2.16
CA TYR A 81 -5.75 -8.25 1.11
C TYR A 81 -5.73 -9.69 1.65
N ILE A 82 -5.11 -9.95 2.80
CA ILE A 82 -5.16 -11.27 3.42
C ILE A 82 -6.58 -11.58 3.92
N GLY A 83 -7.21 -10.61 4.59
CA GLY A 83 -8.52 -10.79 5.22
C GLY A 83 -9.65 -11.08 4.24
N VAL A 84 -9.53 -10.67 2.96
CA VAL A 84 -10.54 -10.98 1.93
C VAL A 84 -10.34 -12.36 1.26
N ILE A 85 -9.17 -13.00 1.41
CA ILE A 85 -8.87 -14.29 0.76
C ILE A 85 -9.96 -15.34 1.03
N PRO A 86 -10.44 -15.53 2.28
CA PRO A 86 -11.47 -16.54 2.58
C PRO A 86 -12.81 -16.30 1.87
N ALA A 87 -13.09 -15.09 1.39
CA ALA A 87 -14.33 -14.75 0.70
C ALA A 87 -14.31 -15.12 -0.79
N PHE A 88 -13.14 -15.42 -1.38
CA PHE A 88 -13.04 -15.77 -2.78
C PHE A 88 -13.30 -17.27 -3.01
N ALA A 89 -14.38 -17.59 -3.74
CA ALA A 89 -14.59 -18.93 -4.29
C ALA A 89 -13.66 -19.23 -5.48
N ASP A 90 -13.22 -18.19 -6.17
CA ASP A 90 -12.29 -18.27 -7.30
C ASP A 90 -10.84 -18.25 -6.79
N ARG A 91 -10.08 -19.30 -7.13
CA ARG A 91 -8.69 -19.48 -6.70
C ARG A 91 -7.73 -18.48 -7.34
N ASP A 92 -8.01 -18.04 -8.57
CA ASP A 92 -7.17 -17.06 -9.25
C ASP A 92 -7.34 -15.68 -8.58
N LEU A 93 -8.56 -15.34 -8.14
CA LEU A 93 -8.80 -14.13 -7.34
C LEU A 93 -8.10 -14.20 -5.98
N ALA A 94 -8.18 -15.34 -5.30
CA ALA A 94 -7.46 -15.57 -4.05
C ALA A 94 -5.94 -15.41 -4.25
N GLN A 95 -5.38 -15.94 -5.35
CA GLN A 95 -3.97 -15.81 -5.66
C GLN A 95 -3.56 -14.37 -5.96
N VAL A 96 -4.39 -13.60 -6.68
CA VAL A 96 -4.14 -12.17 -6.91
C VAL A 96 -4.10 -11.42 -5.57
N SER A 97 -5.07 -11.66 -4.68
CA SER A 97 -5.08 -11.03 -3.35
C SER A 97 -3.86 -11.40 -2.51
N ALA A 98 -3.44 -12.67 -2.54
CA ALA A 98 -2.23 -13.12 -1.86
C ALA A 98 -0.96 -12.44 -2.39
N ARG A 99 -0.85 -12.25 -3.71
CA ARG A 99 0.29 -11.56 -4.33
C ARG A 99 0.33 -10.08 -3.94
N LEU A 100 -0.83 -9.41 -3.94
CA LEU A 100 -0.96 -8.04 -3.45
C LEU A 100 -0.50 -7.95 -1.98
N ALA A 101 -1.02 -8.82 -1.11
CA ALA A 101 -0.61 -8.87 0.30
C ALA A 101 0.90 -9.08 0.50
N ALA A 102 1.53 -9.92 -0.33
CA ALA A 102 2.96 -10.16 -0.29
C ALA A 102 3.77 -8.90 -0.65
N ASP A 103 3.38 -8.18 -1.70
CA ASP A 103 4.01 -6.92 -2.09
C ASP A 103 3.87 -5.87 -0.97
N GLU A 104 2.69 -5.73 -0.36
CA GLU A 104 2.49 -4.76 0.73
C GLU A 104 3.25 -5.13 2.00
N THR A 105 3.43 -6.43 2.26
CA THR A 105 4.28 -6.90 3.36
C THR A 105 5.75 -6.56 3.10
N MET A 106 6.23 -6.72 1.86
CA MET A 106 7.56 -6.28 1.46
C MET A 106 7.71 -4.76 1.61
N HIS A 107 6.75 -3.97 1.13
CA HIS A 107 6.78 -2.51 1.28
C HIS A 107 6.84 -2.09 2.74
N TRP A 108 5.99 -2.71 3.57
CA TRP A 108 5.96 -2.48 5.01
C TRP A 108 7.30 -2.79 5.68
N ALA A 109 7.93 -3.92 5.35
CA ALA A 109 9.20 -4.34 5.94
C ALA A 109 10.32 -3.35 5.61
N ILE A 110 10.40 -2.90 4.35
CA ILE A 110 11.40 -1.91 3.91
C ILE A 110 11.19 -0.56 4.60
N LEU A 111 9.94 -0.08 4.73
CA LEU A 111 9.64 1.17 5.43
C LEU A 111 9.95 1.07 6.93
N THR A 112 9.64 -0.08 7.54
CA THR A 112 9.97 -0.36 8.96
C THR A 112 11.47 -0.31 9.18
N ASN A 113 12.25 -0.90 8.26
CA ASN A 113 13.71 -0.83 8.28
C ASN A 113 14.22 0.61 8.10
N ALA A 114 13.70 1.36 7.12
CA ALA A 114 14.08 2.76 6.89
C ALA A 114 13.77 3.67 8.09
N LEU A 115 12.74 3.34 8.87
CA LEU A 115 12.37 4.02 10.11
C LEU A 115 13.23 3.61 11.33
N GLY A 116 14.12 2.62 11.18
CA GLY A 116 14.92 2.06 12.28
C GLY A 116 14.08 1.32 13.32
N GLN A 117 12.88 0.86 12.95
CA GLN A 117 11.97 0.16 13.84
C GLN A 117 12.20 -1.35 13.81
N ALA A 118 11.86 -2.03 14.91
CA ALA A 118 11.97 -3.48 15.00
C ALA A 118 10.84 -4.17 14.22
N LEU A 119 11.19 -5.29 13.56
CA LEU A 119 10.20 -6.22 13.01
C LEU A 119 9.50 -7.00 14.15
N PRO A 120 8.33 -7.59 13.89
CA PRO A 120 7.60 -8.37 14.88
C PRO A 120 8.41 -9.61 15.26
N LYS A 121 8.45 -9.94 16.55
CA LYS A 121 9.17 -11.13 17.04
C LYS A 121 8.39 -12.42 16.82
N GLU A 122 7.06 -12.33 16.91
CA GLU A 122 6.17 -13.46 16.74
C GLU A 122 5.77 -13.64 15.27
N PRO A 123 5.60 -14.90 14.80
CA PRO A 123 5.13 -15.20 13.45
C PRO A 123 3.66 -14.80 13.27
N LEU A 124 3.14 -14.97 12.04
CA LEU A 124 1.75 -14.66 11.68
C LEU A 124 1.38 -13.18 11.95
N SER A 125 2.31 -12.28 11.61
CA SER A 125 2.19 -10.86 11.96
C SER A 125 1.14 -10.08 11.14
N PHE A 126 0.53 -10.71 10.14
CA PHE A 126 -0.49 -10.15 9.25
C PHE A 126 -1.64 -11.16 9.05
N GLY A 127 -2.83 -10.64 8.78
CA GLY A 127 -4.02 -11.43 8.48
C GLY A 127 -4.77 -11.97 9.70
N ALA A 128 -4.51 -11.42 10.88
CA ALA A 128 -5.23 -11.73 12.11
C ALA A 128 -6.64 -11.11 12.15
#